data_AF-L8F1Y9-F1
#
_entry.id   AF-L8F1Y9-F1
#
_cell.length_a   1.000
_cell.length_b   1.000
_cell.length_c   1.000
_cell.angle_alpha   90.00
_cell.angle_beta   90.00
_cell.angle_gamma   90.00
#
_symmetry.space_group_name_H-M   'P 1'
#
loop_
_entity.id
_entity.type
_entity.pdbx_description
1 polymer ?
#
loop_
_entity_poly.entity_id
_entity_poly.type
_entity_poly.pdbx_seq_one_letter_code
_entity_poly.pdbx_strand_id
1 'polypeptide(L)'
;MNDAIIAAGSVLAGAGMTGLIQYMTVVRAARTERAERHRREVGEAAVTLAGALVDFRRHVYLKVTAAREGRDVGEGRLDRWEARSAVSRAVIRVQAMAPEAEELIRVAREAVTTNLALADAASRVADAVRNGVQANGREEVLSDAGVEARRLDGELMAATATYLNGGAR
;
A
#
# COMPACT_ATOMS: atom_id res chain seq x y z
N MET A 1 49.24 15.73 48.89
CA MET A 1 47.93 15.10 49.18
C MET A 1 46.77 15.71 48.38
N ASN A 2 46.92 16.90 47.77
CA ASN A 2 45.89 17.51 46.91
C ASN A 2 45.79 16.89 45.49
N ASP A 3 46.91 16.42 44.92
CA ASP A 3 46.94 15.97 43.51
C ASP A 3 46.12 14.70 43.25
N ALA A 4 46.01 13.81 44.23
CA ALA A 4 45.23 12.57 44.12
C ALA A 4 43.71 12.82 44.07
N ILE A 5 43.23 13.87 44.74
CA ILE A 5 41.80 14.23 44.77
C ILE A 5 41.39 14.90 43.46
N ILE A 6 42.27 15.75 42.90
CA ILE A 6 42.04 16.40 41.60
C ILE A 6 42.07 15.36 40.48
N ALA A 7 43.00 14.39 40.54
CA ALA A 7 43.06 13.29 39.58
C ALA A 7 41.79 12.40 39.65
N ALA A 8 41.34 12.01 40.84
CA ALA A 8 40.13 11.20 41.02
C ALA A 8 38.84 11.90 40.53
N GLY A 9 38.73 13.22 40.75
CA GLY A 9 37.61 14.02 40.26
C GLY A 9 37.53 14.11 38.74
N SER A 10 38.68 14.24 38.07
CA SER A 10 38.74 14.28 36.59
C SER A 10 38.37 12.95 35.94
N VAL A 11 38.72 11.82 36.55
CA VAL A 11 38.36 10.46 36.07
C VAL A 11 36.87 10.19 36.24
N LEU A 12 36.26 10.59 37.37
CA LEU A 12 34.82 10.47 37.61
C LEU A 12 34.01 11.36 36.65
N ALA A 13 34.46 12.60 36.41
CA ALA A 13 33.83 13.51 35.45
C ALA A 13 33.94 12.98 34.00
N GLY A 14 35.09 12.42 33.62
CA GLY A 14 35.30 11.81 32.29
C GLY A 14 34.46 10.55 32.06
N ALA A 15 34.31 9.70 33.07
CA ALA A 15 33.47 8.50 33.00
C ALA A 15 31.97 8.86 32.89
N GLY A 16 31.51 9.86 33.63
CA GLY A 16 30.12 10.35 33.57
C GLY A 16 29.74 10.94 32.21
N MET A 17 30.62 11.77 31.63
CA MET A 17 30.39 12.36 30.30
C MET A 17 30.40 11.31 29.19
N THR A 18 31.29 10.32 29.27
CA THR A 18 31.36 9.22 28.29
C THR A 18 30.10 8.37 28.33
N GLY A 19 29.59 8.04 29.53
CA GLY A 19 28.34 7.30 29.68
C GLY A 19 27.12 8.05 29.12
N LEU A 20 27.09 9.38 29.27
CA LEU A 20 25.99 10.21 28.77
C LEU A 20 26.01 10.32 27.23
N ILE A 21 27.20 10.45 26.62
CA ILE A 21 27.37 10.43 25.17
C ILE A 21 26.96 9.06 24.61
N GLN A 22 27.40 7.96 25.23
CA GLN A 22 27.01 6.60 24.83
C GLN A 22 25.50 6.39 24.93
N TYR A 23 24.88 6.84 26.04
CA TYR A 23 23.43 6.79 26.21
C TYR A 23 22.68 7.58 25.13
N MET A 24 23.10 8.81 24.84
CA MET A 24 22.50 9.62 23.78
C MET A 24 22.62 8.97 22.40
N THR A 25 23.77 8.35 22.10
CA THR A 25 23.98 7.63 20.84
C THR A 25 23.06 6.41 20.73
N VAL A 26 22.93 5.61 21.79
CA VAL A 26 22.01 4.45 21.82
C VAL A 26 20.56 4.88 21.66
N VAL A 27 20.14 5.94 22.36
CA VAL A 27 18.77 6.45 22.25
C VAL A 27 18.48 6.99 20.84
N ARG A 28 19.44 7.69 20.21
CA ARG A 28 19.30 8.16 18.82
C ARG A 28 19.24 6.99 17.85
N ALA A 29 20.13 6.01 17.97
CA ALA A 29 20.14 4.81 17.14
C ALA A 29 18.83 4.01 17.25
N ALA A 30 18.31 3.83 18.47
CA ALA A 30 17.04 3.15 18.69
C ALA A 30 15.85 3.91 18.06
N ARG A 31 15.88 5.25 18.06
CA ARG A 31 14.85 6.07 17.40
C ARG A 31 14.91 5.95 15.87
N THR A 32 16.10 6.04 15.28
CA THR A 32 16.27 5.91 13.83
C THR A 32 15.88 4.52 13.35
N GLU A 33 16.25 3.48 14.10
CA GLU A 33 15.90 2.10 13.76
C GLU A 33 14.39 1.88 13.79
N ARG A 34 13.69 2.39 14.82
CA ARG A 34 12.22 2.32 14.88
C ARG A 34 11.56 3.04 13.71
N ALA A 35 12.04 4.23 13.35
CA ALA A 35 11.52 4.99 12.22
C ALA A 35 11.74 4.25 10.88
N GLU A 36 12.90 3.63 10.68
CA GLU A 36 13.16 2.83 9.49
C GLU A 36 12.29 1.57 9.41
N ARG A 37 12.12 0.86 10.53
CA ARG A 37 11.23 -0.31 10.59
C ARG A 37 9.80 0.09 10.23
N HIS A 38 9.30 1.17 10.82
CA HIS A 38 7.97 1.68 10.51
C HIS A 38 7.81 2.03 9.02
N ARG A 39 8.79 2.73 8.42
CA ARG A 39 8.77 2.99 6.98
C ARG A 39 8.70 1.71 6.16
N ARG A 40 9.51 0.69 6.50
CA ARG A 40 9.46 -0.62 5.81
C ARG A 40 8.08 -1.26 5.91
N GLU A 41 7.45 -1.23 7.09
CA GLU A 41 6.11 -1.77 7.30
C GLU A 41 5.04 -1.04 6.46
N VAL A 42 5.13 0.28 6.33
CA VAL A 42 4.24 1.06 5.43
C VAL A 42 4.48 0.67 3.97
N GLY A 43 5.74 0.55 3.55
CA GLY A 43 6.09 0.12 2.20
C GLY A 43 5.54 -1.26 1.87
N GLU A 44 5.67 -2.21 2.81
CA GLU A 44 5.11 -3.56 2.67
C GLU A 44 3.57 -3.55 2.58
N ALA A 45 2.91 -2.71 3.38
CA ALA A 45 1.46 -2.55 3.33
C ALA A 45 0.99 -2.00 1.97
N ALA A 46 1.73 -1.03 1.40
CA ALA A 46 1.42 -0.48 0.08
C ALA A 46 1.64 -1.51 -1.05
N VAL A 47 2.74 -2.29 -1.00
CA VAL A 47 2.97 -3.40 -1.94
C VAL A 47 1.87 -4.46 -1.83
N THR A 48 1.45 -4.77 -0.61
CA THR A 48 0.33 -5.70 -0.35
C THR A 48 -0.96 -5.19 -1.00
N LEU A 49 -1.26 -3.89 -0.88
CA LEU A 49 -2.42 -3.27 -1.54
C LEU A 49 -2.31 -3.35 -3.06
N ALA A 50 -1.16 -3.00 -3.64
CA ALA A 50 -0.95 -3.09 -5.09
C ALA A 50 -1.16 -4.52 -5.59
N GLY A 51 -0.63 -5.52 -4.88
CA GLY A 51 -0.86 -6.94 -5.19
C GLY A 51 -2.34 -7.33 -5.13
N ALA A 52 -3.06 -6.89 -4.10
CA ALA A 52 -4.50 -7.16 -3.96
C ALA A 52 -5.33 -6.52 -5.10
N LEU A 53 -4.96 -5.30 -5.54
CA LEU A 53 -5.61 -4.65 -6.68
C LEU A 53 -5.39 -5.42 -7.98
N VAL A 54 -4.17 -5.87 -8.25
CA VAL A 54 -3.85 -6.69 -9.43
C VAL A 54 -4.66 -7.98 -9.45
N ASP A 55 -4.71 -8.71 -8.33
CA ASP A 55 -5.45 -9.96 -8.23
C ASP A 55 -6.97 -9.74 -8.35
N PHE A 56 -7.50 -8.68 -7.74
CA PHE A 56 -8.89 -8.29 -7.91
C PHE A 56 -9.24 -8.04 -9.38
N ARG A 57 -8.41 -7.30 -10.14
CA ARG A 57 -8.63 -7.09 -11.57
C ARG A 57 -8.58 -8.38 -12.38
N ARG A 58 -7.69 -9.31 -12.03
CA ARG A 58 -7.64 -10.63 -12.68
C ARG A 58 -9.01 -11.32 -12.58
N HIS A 59 -9.61 -11.35 -11.39
CA HIS A 59 -10.94 -11.93 -11.22
C HIS A 59 -12.07 -11.15 -11.94
N VAL A 60 -11.92 -9.83 -12.09
CA VAL A 60 -12.81 -8.99 -12.90
C VAL A 60 -12.76 -9.39 -14.38
N TYR A 61 -11.57 -9.54 -14.96
CA TYR A 61 -11.42 -9.94 -16.37
C TYR A 61 -11.80 -11.40 -16.62
N LEU A 62 -11.56 -12.30 -15.66
CA LEU A 62 -12.03 -13.69 -15.73
C LEU A 62 -13.56 -13.78 -15.81
N LYS A 63 -14.28 -12.87 -15.13
CA LYS A 63 -15.74 -12.77 -15.23
C LYS A 63 -16.20 -12.48 -16.67
N VAL A 64 -15.56 -11.52 -17.33
CA VAL A 64 -15.88 -11.14 -18.73
C VAL A 64 -15.52 -12.28 -19.68
N THR A 65 -14.37 -12.93 -19.46
CA THR A 65 -13.92 -14.07 -20.26
C THR A 65 -14.89 -15.23 -20.16
N ALA A 66 -15.32 -15.60 -18.95
CA ALA A 66 -16.33 -16.64 -18.74
C ALA A 66 -17.64 -16.33 -19.48
N ALA A 67 -18.09 -15.07 -19.46
CA ALA A 67 -19.28 -14.66 -20.19
C ALA A 67 -19.12 -14.83 -21.72
N ARG A 68 -17.97 -14.47 -22.28
CA ARG A 68 -17.65 -14.63 -23.71
C ARG A 68 -17.56 -16.08 -24.15
N GLU A 69 -17.10 -16.95 -23.26
CA GLU A 69 -16.99 -18.40 -23.49
C GLU A 69 -18.32 -19.14 -23.24
N GLY A 70 -19.38 -18.45 -22.83
CA GLY A 70 -20.67 -19.08 -22.48
C GLY A 70 -20.60 -19.93 -21.20
N ARG A 71 -19.57 -19.75 -20.37
CA ARG A 71 -19.43 -20.44 -19.07
C ARG A 71 -20.25 -19.75 -17.99
N ASP A 72 -20.49 -20.46 -16.89
CA ASP A 72 -21.17 -19.88 -15.73
C ASP A 72 -20.30 -18.81 -15.07
N VAL A 73 -20.75 -17.56 -15.19
CA VAL A 73 -20.13 -16.38 -14.55
C VAL A 73 -20.19 -16.48 -13.02
N GLY A 74 -21.11 -17.28 -12.48
CA GLY A 74 -21.30 -17.56 -11.07
C GLY A 74 -20.16 -18.36 -10.44
N GLU A 75 -19.45 -19.19 -11.20
CA GLU A 75 -18.44 -20.13 -10.71
C GLU A 75 -17.30 -19.42 -9.93
N GLY A 76 -16.87 -18.24 -10.38
CA GLY A 76 -15.85 -17.42 -9.70
C GLY A 76 -16.37 -16.41 -8.68
N ARG A 77 -17.60 -16.56 -8.15
CA ARG A 77 -18.21 -15.55 -7.26
C ARG A 77 -17.49 -15.45 -5.92
N LEU A 78 -17.13 -16.58 -5.31
CA LEU A 78 -16.43 -16.61 -4.03
C LEU A 78 -15.06 -15.95 -4.15
N ASP A 79 -14.27 -16.34 -5.15
CA ASP A 79 -12.94 -15.76 -5.37
C ASP A 79 -12.99 -14.25 -5.59
N ARG A 80 -13.99 -13.75 -6.36
CA ARG A 80 -14.21 -12.30 -6.52
C ARG A 80 -14.51 -11.60 -5.19
N TRP A 81 -15.32 -12.23 -4.34
CA TRP A 81 -15.64 -11.67 -3.03
C TRP A 81 -14.43 -11.66 -2.10
N GLU A 82 -13.61 -12.71 -2.15
CA GLU A 82 -12.37 -12.80 -1.40
C GLU A 82 -11.34 -11.76 -1.86
N ALA A 83 -11.14 -11.62 -3.17
CA ALA A 83 -10.26 -10.60 -3.74
C ALA A 83 -10.72 -9.18 -3.37
N ARG A 84 -12.04 -8.90 -3.43
CA ARG A 84 -12.58 -7.60 -2.96
C ARG A 84 -12.30 -7.37 -1.48
N SER A 85 -12.48 -8.40 -0.65
CA SER A 85 -12.19 -8.33 0.79
C SER A 85 -10.70 -8.12 1.06
N ALA A 86 -9.82 -8.72 0.25
CA ALA A 86 -8.37 -8.52 0.35
C ALA A 86 -7.98 -7.06 0.06
N VAL A 87 -8.55 -6.45 -0.98
CA VAL A 87 -8.37 -5.02 -1.28
C VAL A 87 -8.82 -4.14 -0.10
N SER A 88 -10.01 -4.39 0.45
CA SER A 88 -10.52 -3.65 1.62
C SER A 88 -9.59 -3.76 2.83
N ARG A 89 -9.10 -4.96 3.16
CA ARG A 89 -8.17 -5.15 4.28
C ARG A 89 -6.84 -4.43 4.03
N ALA A 90 -6.32 -4.50 2.81
CA ALA A 90 -5.04 -3.89 2.47
C ALA A 90 -5.09 -2.35 2.55
N VAL A 91 -6.16 -1.73 2.04
CA VAL A 91 -6.28 -0.26 2.12
C VAL A 91 -6.47 0.24 3.55
N ILE A 92 -7.22 -0.51 4.38
CA ILE A 92 -7.35 -0.21 5.81
C ILE A 92 -5.99 -0.30 6.50
N ARG A 93 -5.18 -1.33 6.17
CA ARG A 93 -3.82 -1.46 6.73
C ARG A 93 -2.93 -0.28 6.37
N VAL A 94 -2.95 0.19 5.12
CA VAL A 94 -2.19 1.37 4.69
C VAL A 94 -2.62 2.61 5.49
N GLN A 95 -3.94 2.85 5.61
CA GLN A 95 -4.47 3.99 6.36
C GLN A 95 -4.12 3.95 7.85
N ALA A 96 -4.16 2.76 8.46
CA ALA A 96 -3.82 2.59 9.88
C ALA A 96 -2.32 2.75 10.15
N MET A 97 -1.47 2.33 9.21
CA MET A 97 -0.01 2.38 9.36
C MET A 97 0.57 3.76 9.05
N ALA A 98 -0.04 4.53 8.14
CA ALA A 98 0.48 5.82 7.73
C ALA A 98 -0.61 6.91 7.73
N PRO A 99 -1.26 7.20 8.88
CA PRO A 99 -2.40 8.11 8.95
C PRO A 99 -2.07 9.55 8.49
N GLU A 100 -0.82 9.97 8.68
CA GLU A 100 -0.32 11.30 8.30
C GLU A 100 0.14 11.38 6.82
N ALA A 101 0.16 10.25 6.11
CA ALA A 101 0.60 10.20 4.71
C ALA A 101 -0.56 10.52 3.76
N GLU A 102 -1.03 11.77 3.78
CA GLU A 102 -2.23 12.22 3.05
C GLU A 102 -2.22 11.81 1.58
N GLU A 103 -1.11 12.06 0.88
CA GLU A 103 -0.98 11.75 -0.54
C GLU A 103 -1.01 10.24 -0.82
N LEU A 104 -0.34 9.44 0.01
CA LEU A 104 -0.37 7.97 -0.10
C LEU A 104 -1.79 7.44 0.13
N ILE A 105 -2.49 7.96 1.14
CA ILE A 105 -3.87 7.57 1.45
C ILE A 105 -4.81 7.97 0.31
N ARG A 106 -4.67 9.19 -0.23
CA ARG A 106 -5.47 9.70 -1.34
C ARG A 106 -5.36 8.79 -2.55
N VAL A 107 -4.13 8.54 -3.02
CA VAL A 107 -3.88 7.68 -4.19
C VAL A 107 -4.34 6.25 -3.94
N ALA A 108 -4.13 5.70 -2.74
CA ALA A 108 -4.63 4.37 -2.39
C ALA A 108 -6.17 4.28 -2.49
N ARG A 109 -6.90 5.30 -2.03
CA ARG A 109 -8.37 5.35 -2.13
C ARG A 109 -8.85 5.49 -3.57
N GLU A 110 -8.18 6.34 -4.36
CA GLU A 110 -8.49 6.50 -5.78
C GLU A 110 -8.26 5.18 -6.54
N ALA A 111 -7.12 4.52 -6.31
CA ALA A 111 -6.83 3.22 -6.90
C ALA A 111 -7.92 2.19 -6.58
N VAL A 112 -8.32 2.07 -5.31
CA VAL A 112 -9.42 1.17 -4.91
C VAL A 112 -10.72 1.53 -5.62
N THR A 113 -11.08 2.81 -5.63
CA THR A 113 -12.35 3.29 -6.22
C THR A 113 -12.40 3.01 -7.72
N THR A 114 -11.32 3.29 -8.44
CA THR A 114 -11.20 2.99 -9.88
C THR A 114 -11.30 1.50 -10.16
N ASN A 115 -10.66 0.66 -9.35
CA ASN A 115 -10.77 -0.80 -9.51
C ASN A 115 -12.20 -1.31 -9.25
N LEU A 116 -12.93 -0.72 -8.30
CA LEU A 116 -14.36 -1.04 -8.11
C LEU A 116 -15.21 -0.59 -9.32
N ALA A 117 -14.98 0.61 -9.84
CA ALA A 117 -15.65 1.08 -11.06
C ALA A 117 -15.36 0.19 -12.29
N LEU A 118 -14.13 -0.32 -12.40
CA LEU A 118 -13.75 -1.32 -13.40
C LEU A 118 -14.58 -2.60 -13.25
N ALA A 119 -14.79 -3.09 -12.02
CA ALA A 119 -15.61 -4.27 -11.77
C ALA A 119 -17.09 -4.06 -12.18
N ASP A 120 -17.61 -2.85 -11.99
CA ASP A 120 -18.96 -2.49 -12.43
C ASP A 120 -19.06 -2.39 -13.95
N ALA A 121 -18.05 -1.80 -14.62
CA ALA A 121 -17.95 -1.79 -16.08
C ALA A 121 -17.89 -3.22 -16.65
N ALA A 122 -17.06 -4.08 -16.07
CA ALA A 122 -16.93 -5.47 -16.46
C ALA A 122 -18.23 -6.26 -16.28
N SER A 123 -18.97 -5.97 -15.22
CA SER A 123 -20.29 -6.57 -14.98
C SER A 123 -21.27 -6.20 -16.09
N ARG A 124 -21.31 -4.92 -16.49
CA ARG A 124 -22.15 -4.45 -17.60
C ARG A 124 -21.76 -5.08 -18.94
N VAL A 125 -20.47 -5.32 -19.19
CA VAL A 125 -20.01 -6.05 -20.40
C VAL A 125 -20.45 -7.51 -20.34
N ALA A 126 -20.18 -8.21 -19.23
CA ALA A 126 -20.56 -9.61 -19.07
C ALA A 126 -22.08 -9.83 -19.21
N ASP A 127 -22.90 -8.90 -18.72
CA ASP A 127 -24.37 -8.95 -18.87
C ASP A 127 -24.80 -8.73 -20.32
N ALA A 128 -24.20 -7.76 -21.02
CA ALA A 128 -24.48 -7.53 -22.43
C ALA A 128 -24.14 -8.75 -23.30
N VAL A 129 -22.96 -9.36 -23.06
CA VAL A 129 -22.51 -10.57 -23.76
C VAL A 129 -23.48 -11.74 -23.52
N ARG A 130 -23.86 -11.99 -22.26
CA ARG A 130 -24.82 -13.07 -21.93
C ARG A 130 -26.19 -12.89 -22.58
N ASN A 131 -26.62 -11.64 -22.74
CA ASN A 131 -27.91 -11.31 -23.34
C ASN A 131 -27.84 -11.19 -24.88
N GLY A 132 -26.69 -11.44 -25.50
CA GLY A 132 -26.51 -11.32 -26.96
C GLY A 132 -26.60 -9.88 -27.49
N VAL A 133 -26.41 -8.87 -26.63
CA VAL A 133 -26.47 -7.45 -26.98
C VAL A 133 -25.08 -6.94 -27.35
N GLN A 134 -24.97 -6.07 -28.35
CA GLN A 134 -23.70 -5.42 -28.69
C GLN A 134 -23.09 -4.70 -27.46
N ALA A 135 -21.79 -4.95 -27.23
CA ALA A 135 -21.06 -4.48 -26.05
C ALA A 135 -20.05 -3.36 -26.35
N ASN A 136 -19.85 -2.94 -27.60
CA ASN A 136 -18.73 -2.08 -28.02
C ASN A 136 -18.52 -0.84 -27.14
N GLY A 137 -19.56 -0.03 -26.88
CA GLY A 137 -19.43 1.16 -26.01
C GLY A 137 -19.20 0.83 -24.53
N ARG A 138 -19.58 -0.37 -24.07
CA ARG A 138 -19.29 -0.84 -22.70
C ARG A 138 -17.87 -1.38 -22.59
N GLU A 139 -17.36 -1.98 -23.65
CA GLU A 139 -15.98 -2.48 -23.73
C GLU A 139 -14.96 -1.34 -23.76
N GLU A 140 -15.28 -0.22 -24.41
CA GLU A 140 -14.48 1.00 -24.36
C GLU A 140 -14.36 1.52 -22.92
N VAL A 141 -15.49 1.68 -22.22
CA VAL A 141 -15.51 2.09 -20.80
C VAL A 141 -14.71 1.12 -19.91
N LEU A 142 -14.81 -0.18 -20.17
CA LEU A 142 -14.02 -1.20 -19.45
C LEU A 142 -12.51 -1.04 -19.72
N SER A 143 -12.14 -0.78 -20.97
CA SER A 143 -10.76 -0.56 -21.38
C SER A 143 -10.17 0.69 -20.72
N ASP A 144 -10.89 1.81 -20.76
CA ASP A 144 -10.47 3.09 -20.19
C ASP A 144 -10.29 2.99 -18.68
N ALA A 145 -11.27 2.39 -17.98
CA ALA A 145 -11.15 2.11 -16.55
C ALA A 145 -9.94 1.20 -16.25
N GLY A 146 -9.61 0.27 -17.16
CA GLY A 146 -8.46 -0.61 -17.01
C GLY A 146 -7.12 0.10 -17.18
N VAL A 147 -7.04 1.07 -18.10
CA VAL A 147 -5.88 1.95 -18.26
C VAL A 147 -5.69 2.82 -17.03
N GLU A 148 -6.78 3.45 -16.57
CA GLU A 148 -6.75 4.32 -15.40
C GLU A 148 -6.36 3.57 -14.12
N ALA A 149 -6.86 2.34 -13.93
CA ALA A 149 -6.47 1.51 -12.80
C ALA A 149 -4.95 1.22 -12.78
N ARG A 150 -4.34 0.93 -13.94
CA ARG A 150 -2.89 0.70 -14.03
C ARG A 150 -2.07 1.96 -13.80
N ARG A 151 -2.56 3.11 -14.27
CA ARG A 151 -1.94 4.42 -14.01
C ARG A 151 -1.88 4.67 -12.49
N LEU A 152 -2.99 4.46 -11.79
CA LEU A 152 -3.09 4.64 -10.35
C LEU A 152 -2.23 3.64 -9.54
N ASP A 153 -2.00 2.42 -10.03
CA ASP A 153 -1.03 1.52 -9.38
C ASP A 153 0.38 2.11 -9.44
N GLY A 154 0.76 2.73 -10.56
CA GLY A 154 2.04 3.42 -10.72
C GLY A 154 2.16 4.60 -9.77
N GLU A 155 1.10 5.41 -9.64
CA GLU A 155 1.04 6.52 -8.70
C GLU A 155 1.11 6.05 -7.25
N LEU A 156 0.46 4.93 -6.91
CA LEU A 156 0.52 4.34 -5.57
C LEU A 156 1.95 3.97 -5.21
N MET A 157 2.69 3.35 -6.13
CA MET A 157 4.10 3.00 -5.92
C MET A 157 4.99 4.24 -5.85
N ALA A 158 4.72 5.28 -6.64
CA ALA A 158 5.45 6.54 -6.59
C ALA A 158 5.21 7.30 -5.26
N ALA A 159 3.96 7.37 -4.79
CA ALA A 159 3.60 7.96 -3.51
C ALA A 159 4.24 7.19 -2.34
N THR A 160 4.28 5.86 -2.45
CA THR A 160 4.97 5.00 -1.48
C THR A 160 6.47 5.30 -1.45
N ALA A 161 7.14 5.36 -2.61
CA ALA A 161 8.56 5.71 -2.69
C ALA A 161 8.84 7.10 -2.10
N THR A 162 7.95 8.07 -2.36
CA THR A 162 8.04 9.42 -1.81
C THR A 162 7.93 9.40 -0.27
N TYR A 163 6.98 8.63 0.28
CA TYR A 163 6.84 8.45 1.73
C TYR A 163 8.09 7.82 2.36
N LEU A 164 8.64 6.77 1.73
CA LEU A 164 9.83 6.08 2.23
C LEU A 164 11.08 6.98 2.24
N ASN A 165 11.21 7.85 1.23
CA ASN A 165 12.34 8.77 1.07
C ASN A 165 12.17 10.10 1.81
N GLY A 166 10.93 10.51 2.09
CA GLY A 166 10.57 11.81 2.69
C GLY A 166 10.80 11.92 4.19
N GLY A 167 11.29 10.86 4.85
CA GLY A 167 11.57 10.84 6.29
C GLY A 167 12.81 11.63 6.71
N ALA A 168 12.84 12.93 6.41
CA ALA A 168 13.72 13.95 7.00
C ALA A 168 13.22 15.37 6.69
N ARG A 169 12.06 15.76 7.20
CA ARG A 169 11.74 17.17 7.48
C ARG A 169 11.01 17.28 8.81
#